data_AF-A0A268K9Y1-F1
#
_entry.id   AF-A0A268K9Y1-F1
#
_cell.length_a   1.000
_cell.length_b   1.000
_cell.length_c   1.000
_cell.angle_alpha   90.00
_cell.angle_beta   90.00
_cell.angle_gamma   90.00
#
_symmetry.space_group_name_H-M   'P 1'
#
loop_
_entity.id
_entity.type
_entity.pdbx_description
1 polymer ?
#
loop_
_entity_poly.entity_id
_entity_poly.type
_entity_poly.pdbx_seq_one_letter_code
_entity_poly.pdbx_strand_id
1 'polypeptide(L)'
;MSVWKAYAITILEILVFLVIGFILTENVLRTIYENFGISFMGNVWVNWFGVSYLLFFLYTIIRGLFINKNNNLLRERITSIVFWVLFIGSVYAILIPFVKGENPF
;
A
#
# COMPACT_ATOMS: atom_id res chain seq x y z
N MET A 1 16.24 -8.21 19.66
CA MET A 1 14.85 -7.91 20.05
C MET A 1 14.07 -9.20 20.03
N SER A 2 13.15 -9.48 20.97
CA SER A 2 12.36 -10.71 20.89
C SER A 2 11.50 -10.70 19.63
N VAL A 3 11.35 -11.85 18.99
CA VAL A 3 10.62 -12.01 17.72
C VAL A 3 9.21 -11.42 17.81
N TRP A 4 8.51 -11.63 18.94
CA TRP A 4 7.20 -11.06 19.24
C TRP A 4 7.14 -9.54 19.19
N LYS A 5 8.17 -8.85 19.69
CA LYS A 5 8.23 -7.38 19.63
C LYS A 5 8.35 -6.88 18.20
N ALA A 6 9.07 -7.61 17.33
CA ALA A 6 9.24 -7.22 15.94
C ALA A 6 7.95 -7.41 15.13
N TYR A 7 7.18 -8.47 15.42
CA TYR A 7 5.84 -8.66 14.87
C TYR A 7 4.86 -7.59 15.35
N ALA A 8 4.87 -7.25 16.64
CA ALA A 8 4.01 -6.19 17.18
C ALA A 8 4.27 -4.83 16.51
N ILE A 9 5.55 -4.47 16.32
CA ILE A 9 5.93 -3.26 15.59
C ILE A 9 5.44 -3.33 14.14
N THR A 10 5.59 -4.47 13.46
CA THR A 10 5.10 -4.64 12.09
C THR A 10 3.58 -4.42 12.00
N ILE A 11 2.82 -4.98 12.94
CA ILE A 11 1.36 -4.80 12.96
C ILE A 11 1.03 -3.32 13.16
N LEU A 12 1.74 -2.63 14.06
CA LEU A 12 1.57 -1.20 14.27
C LEU A 12 1.91 -0.40 12.99
N GLU A 13 3.01 -0.72 12.31
CA GLU A 13 3.39 -0.12 11.03
C GLU A 13 2.25 -0.27 10.02
N ILE A 14 1.70 -1.48 9.86
CA ILE A 14 0.58 -1.76 8.94
C ILE A 14 -0.65 -0.90 9.29
N LEU A 15 -1.03 -0.82 10.57
CA LEU A 15 -2.16 0.01 11.01
C LEU A 15 -1.94 1.50 10.70
N VAL A 16 -0.72 2.00 10.91
CA VAL A 16 -0.36 3.38 10.56
C VAL A 16 -0.51 3.61 9.07
N PHE A 17 -0.02 2.70 8.22
CA PHE A 17 -0.16 2.83 6.77
C PHE A 17 -1.60 2.70 6.28
N LEU A 18 -2.45 1.94 6.96
CA LEU A 18 -3.89 1.91 6.68
C LEU A 18 -4.53 3.28 6.96
N VAL A 19 -4.23 3.91 8.09
CA VAL A 19 -4.75 5.25 8.41
C VAL A 19 -4.24 6.30 7.43
N ILE A 20 -2.94 6.34 7.17
CA ILE A 20 -2.34 7.29 6.21
C ILE A 20 -2.89 7.05 4.80
N GLY A 21 -2.97 5.78 4.39
CA GLY A 21 -3.50 5.41 3.09
C GLY A 21 -4.96 5.80 2.93
N PHE A 22 -5.76 5.77 4.00
CA PHE A 22 -7.16 6.23 3.97
C PHE A 22 -7.22 7.73 3.68
N ILE A 23 -6.44 8.51 4.42
CA ILE A 23 -6.36 9.97 4.24
C ILE A 23 -5.91 10.30 2.81
N LEU A 24 -4.88 9.64 2.28
CA LEU A 24 -4.43 9.89 0.91
C LEU A 24 -5.46 9.44 -0.14
N THR A 25 -6.17 8.35 0.11
CA THR A 25 -7.20 7.86 -0.81
C THR A 25 -8.33 8.88 -0.94
N GLU A 26 -8.83 9.37 0.19
CA GLU A 26 -9.95 10.30 0.23
C GLU A 26 -9.60 11.73 -0.23
N ASN A 27 -8.38 12.19 0.04
CA ASN A 27 -8.01 13.59 -0.22
C ASN A 27 -7.12 13.78 -1.46
N VAL A 28 -6.38 12.74 -1.87
CA VAL A 28 -5.44 12.83 -3.00
C VAL A 28 -5.93 11.97 -4.16
N LEU A 29 -6.16 10.68 -3.94
CA LEU A 29 -6.55 9.78 -5.03
C LEU A 29 -7.92 10.15 -5.61
N ARG A 30 -8.89 10.45 -4.75
CA ARG A 30 -10.20 11.00 -5.14
C ARG A 30 -10.05 12.21 -6.06
N THR A 31 -9.30 13.23 -5.63
CA THR A 31 -9.08 14.46 -6.40
C THR A 31 -8.39 14.17 -7.72
N ILE A 32 -7.41 13.26 -7.75
CA ILE A 32 -6.79 12.82 -9.00
C ILE A 32 -7.85 12.19 -9.91
N TYR A 33 -8.61 11.21 -9.44
CA TYR A 33 -9.61 10.52 -10.28
C TYR A 33 -10.66 11.50 -10.82
N GLU A 34 -11.21 12.35 -9.97
CA GLU A 34 -12.23 13.33 -10.36
C GLU A 34 -11.70 14.34 -11.39
N ASN A 35 -10.43 14.75 -11.28
CA ASN A 35 -9.79 15.61 -12.30
C ASN A 35 -9.63 14.92 -13.67
N PHE A 36 -9.56 13.60 -13.70
CA PHE A 36 -9.57 12.79 -14.93
C PHE A 36 -11.01 12.41 -15.37
N GLY A 37 -12.05 12.95 -14.71
CA GLY A 37 -13.44 12.63 -15.00
C GLY A 37 -13.90 11.27 -14.49
N ILE A 38 -13.10 10.61 -13.65
CA ILE A 38 -13.40 9.29 -13.09
C ILE A 38 -14.15 9.50 -11.77
N SER A 39 -15.41 9.05 -11.71
CA SER A 39 -16.21 9.16 -10.49
C SER A 39 -15.62 8.32 -9.37
N PHE A 40 -15.30 8.97 -8.23
CA PHE A 40 -14.83 8.30 -7.02
C PHE A 40 -16.03 7.87 -6.15
N MET A 41 -16.80 6.92 -6.66
CA MET A 41 -17.96 6.32 -5.99
C MET A 41 -17.83 4.78 -6.04
N GLY A 42 -18.54 4.07 -5.15
CA GLY A 42 -18.51 2.60 -5.10
C GLY A 42 -17.62 2.05 -3.97
N ASN A 43 -17.06 0.86 -4.17
CA ASN A 43 -16.25 0.15 -3.18
C ASN A 43 -14.79 0.64 -3.20
N VAL A 44 -14.58 1.82 -2.63
CA VAL A 44 -13.26 2.47 -2.50
C VAL A 44 -12.28 1.74 -1.57
N TRP A 45 -12.71 0.66 -0.89
CA TRP A 45 -11.83 -0.14 -0.02
C TRP A 45 -10.69 -0.79 -0.79
N VAL A 46 -10.90 -1.14 -2.07
CA VAL A 46 -9.85 -1.74 -2.91
C VAL A 46 -8.79 -0.71 -3.27
N ASN A 47 -9.20 0.51 -3.64
CA ASN A 47 -8.29 1.63 -3.89
C ASN A 47 -7.55 2.01 -2.60
N TRP A 48 -8.27 2.08 -1.48
CA TRP A 48 -7.70 2.37 -0.16
C TRP A 48 -6.63 1.36 0.25
N PHE A 49 -6.95 0.07 0.13
CA PHE A 49 -5.97 -0.99 0.40
C PHE A 49 -4.77 -0.88 -0.53
N GLY A 50 -5.00 -0.62 -1.82
CA GLY A 50 -3.94 -0.42 -2.80
C GLY A 50 -2.99 0.71 -2.40
N VAL A 51 -3.51 1.88 -2.04
CA VAL A 51 -2.69 3.03 -1.60
C VAL A 51 -1.93 2.70 -0.32
N SER A 52 -2.61 2.13 0.67
CA SER A 52 -2.00 1.77 1.96
C SER A 52 -0.85 0.78 1.80
N TYR A 53 -1.08 -0.27 0.99
CA TYR A 53 -0.07 -1.28 0.73
C TYR A 53 1.08 -0.75 -0.13
N LEU A 54 0.79 0.11 -1.11
CA LEU A 54 1.84 0.77 -1.91
C LEU A 54 2.79 1.58 -1.01
N LEU A 55 2.25 2.35 -0.07
CA LEU A 55 3.06 3.09 0.92
C LEU A 55 3.89 2.15 1.79
N PHE A 56 3.28 1.09 2.32
CA PHE A 56 3.96 0.10 3.16
C PHE A 56 5.06 -0.65 2.38
N PHE A 57 4.81 -0.97 1.11
CA PHE A 57 5.78 -1.57 0.21
C PHE A 57 6.99 -0.66 0.03
N LEU A 58 6.77 0.62 -0.33
CA LEU A 58 7.84 1.61 -0.50
C LEU A 58 8.64 1.80 0.80
N TYR A 59 7.96 1.93 1.93
CA TYR A 59 8.61 2.00 3.24
C TYR A 59 9.49 0.78 3.52
N THR A 60 8.97 -0.43 3.28
CA THR A 60 9.70 -1.68 3.49
C THR A 60 10.94 -1.76 2.61
N ILE A 61 10.82 -1.43 1.33
CA ILE A 61 11.95 -1.43 0.38
C ILE A 61 13.00 -0.39 0.79
N ILE A 62 12.58 0.85 1.08
CA ILE A 62 13.50 1.92 1.50
C ILE A 62 14.25 1.51 2.76
N ARG A 63 13.53 0.98 3.75
CA ARG A 63 14.13 0.55 5.01
C ARG A 63 15.05 -0.65 4.84
N GLY A 64 14.65 -1.65 4.05
CA GLY A 64 15.44 -2.87 3.81
C GLY A 64 16.69 -2.62 2.99
N LEU A 65 16.64 -1.71 2.01
CA LEU A 65 17.76 -1.43 1.12
C LEU A 65 18.71 -0.35 1.66
N PHE A 66 18.23 0.66 2.39
CA PHE A 66 19.06 1.83 2.75
C PHE A 66 19.33 1.98 4.24
N ILE A 67 18.41 1.56 5.12
CA ILE A 67 18.50 1.88 6.56
C ILE A 67 18.95 0.67 7.37
N ASN A 68 18.26 -0.46 7.25
CA ASN A 68 18.42 -1.65 8.09
C ASN A 68 18.75 -2.90 7.27
N LYS A 69 19.83 -2.82 6.48
CA LYS A 69 20.27 -3.89 5.54
C LYS A 69 20.44 -5.28 6.18
N ASN A 70 20.76 -5.34 7.47
CA ASN A 70 20.99 -6.61 8.19
C ASN A 70 19.77 -7.12 8.98
N ASN A 71 18.57 -6.57 8.75
CA ASN A 71 17.38 -7.03 9.43
C ASN A 71 16.75 -8.23 8.68
N ASN A 72 16.88 -9.42 9.24
CA ASN A 72 16.36 -10.66 8.67
C ASN A 72 14.86 -10.61 8.37
N LEU A 73 14.06 -9.95 9.22
CA LEU A 73 12.60 -9.86 9.05
C LEU A 73 12.20 -9.02 7.82
N LEU A 74 12.94 -7.93 7.57
CA LEU A 74 12.73 -7.12 6.36
C LEU A 74 13.19 -7.87 5.11
N ARG A 75 14.31 -8.59 5.20
CA ARG A 75 14.83 -9.40 4.10
C ARG A 75 13.84 -10.50 3.71
N GLU A 76 13.34 -11.25 4.69
CA GLU A 76 12.32 -12.29 4.50
C GLU A 76 11.05 -11.72 3.84
N ARG A 77 10.58 -10.56 4.31
CA ARG A 77 9.43 -9.87 3.72
C ARG A 77 9.68 -9.49 2.26
N ILE A 78 10.83 -8.89 1.95
CA ILE A 78 11.19 -8.48 0.58
C ILE A 78 11.37 -9.69 -0.35
N THR A 79 11.83 -10.83 0.16
CA THR A 79 11.94 -12.07 -0.65
C THR A 79 10.61 -12.81 -0.82
N SER A 80 9.56 -12.43 -0.08
CA SER A 80 8.28 -13.13 -0.11
C SER A 80 7.53 -12.88 -1.43
N ILE A 81 7.07 -13.96 -2.07
CA ILE A 81 6.23 -13.84 -3.28
C ILE A 81 4.91 -13.12 -2.99
N VAL A 82 4.32 -13.33 -1.81
CA VAL A 82 3.08 -12.67 -1.39
C VAL A 82 3.28 -11.17 -1.31
N PHE A 83 4.46 -10.72 -0.86
CA PHE A 83 4.79 -9.30 -0.76
C PHE A 83 4.77 -8.61 -2.15
N TRP A 84 5.30 -9.29 -3.17
CA TRP A 84 5.31 -8.80 -4.54
C TRP A 84 3.96 -8.91 -5.25
N VAL A 85 3.21 -10.00 -5.02
CA VAL A 85 1.87 -10.17 -5.58
C VAL A 85 0.92 -9.09 -5.07
N LEU A 86 0.94 -8.80 -3.77
CA LEU A 86 0.14 -7.72 -3.19
C LEU A 86 0.56 -6.36 -3.75
N PHE A 87 1.85 -6.14 -4.03
CA PHE A 87 2.32 -4.91 -4.66
C PHE A 87 1.76 -4.75 -6.08
N ILE A 88 1.84 -5.79 -6.90
CA ILE A 88 1.28 -5.79 -8.25
C ILE A 88 -0.23 -5.55 -8.20
N GLY A 89 -0.95 -6.23 -7.30
CA GLY A 89 -2.38 -6.03 -7.10
C GLY A 89 -2.73 -4.61 -6.65
N SER A 90 -1.89 -4.00 -5.81
CA SER A 90 -2.07 -2.62 -5.34
C SER A 90 -1.87 -1.60 -6.46
N VAL A 91 -0.82 -1.77 -7.28
CA VAL A 91 -0.60 -0.94 -8.47
C VAL A 91 -1.76 -1.09 -9.44
N TYR A 92 -2.20 -2.33 -9.68
CA TYR A 92 -3.35 -2.60 -10.54
C TYR A 92 -4.63 -1.91 -10.04
N ALA A 93 -4.94 -2.03 -8.74
CA ALA A 93 -6.10 -1.39 -8.12
C ALA A 93 -6.12 0.13 -8.30
N ILE A 94 -4.95 0.77 -8.22
CA ILE A 94 -4.81 2.22 -8.39
C ILE A 94 -4.88 2.64 -9.87
N LEU A 95 -4.35 1.82 -10.78
CA LEU A 95 -4.21 2.21 -12.19
C LEU A 95 -5.38 1.79 -13.08
N ILE A 96 -6.09 0.71 -12.73
CA ILE A 96 -7.19 0.20 -13.56
C ILE A 96 -8.30 1.24 -13.85
N PRO A 97 -8.66 2.17 -12.93
CA PRO A 97 -9.69 3.16 -13.22
C PRO A 97 -9.32 4.12 -14.35
N PHE A 98 -8.03 4.44 -14.52
CA PHE A 98 -7.57 5.30 -15.63
C PHE A 98 -7.69 4.62 -16.99
N VAL A 99 -7.56 3.29 -17.03
CA VAL A 99 -7.72 2.51 -18.27
C VAL A 99 -9.20 2.35 -18.62
N LYS A 100 -10.06 2.17 -17.61
CA LYS A 100 -11.50 1.97 -17.81
C LYS A 100 -12.30 3.27 -17.94
N GLY A 101 -11.81 4.38 -17.41
CA GLY A 101 -12.54 5.65 -17.32
C GLY A 101 -13.56 5.70 -16.18
N GLU A 102 -13.66 4.65 -15.37
CA GLU A 102 -14.54 4.55 -14.20
C GLU A 102 -13.86 3.73 -13.11
N ASN A 103 -14.25 3.92 -11.85
CA ASN A 103 -13.80 3.04 -10.77
C ASN A 103 -14.53 1.69 -10.88
N PRO A 104 -13.85 0.57 -11.18
CA PRO A 104 -14.51 -0.72 -11.39
C PRO A 104 -14.84 -1.45 -10.08
N PHE A 105 -14.60 -0.81 -8.93
CA PHE A 105 -14.79 -1.35 -7.59
C PHE A 105 -15.95 -0.64 -6.90
#